data_AF-A0A832AQY8-F1
#
_entry.id   AF-A0A832AQY8-F1
#
_cell.length_a   1.000
_cell.length_b   1.000
_cell.length_c   1.000
_cell.angle_alpha   90.00
_cell.angle_beta   90.00
_cell.angle_gamma   90.00
#
_symmetry.space_group_name_H-M   'P 1'
#
loop_
_entity.id
_entity.type
_entity.pdbx_description
1 polymer ?
#
loop_
_entity_poly.entity_id
_entity_poly.type
_entity_poly.pdbx_seq_one_letter_code
_entity_poly.pdbx_strand_id
1 'polypeptide(L)'
;MPKTLSLSLLITLILFTGCAQKSEFMQQDILQGQGMYRDAVVQADKSMDHDDFEANNNLLWNLNLGYAYYMLQNDENSTRTFNDAERLMKIHREQILASDISQTLSSILVNDNTRPYIGKEYDGIMINTYKALNYLDKQDFDGARVEFNRAIDRQRRAKEFFSKSIEKQSKAIAQEEANQRQKGGSMNVDRSLDNTDAVLNRSYPELNAYKTYPQFINPLTNYLAGLFALYNGDVSKGEFLLKEAKAMMPDSKAVQEDYKTAEAIYSNHQRSQESLVWVIFENGQAPLLKEMRVDFPAWIFSNRLAYVSLALPKLQPRQKAFDYIDINGQESHFLCSMERVIQTEFKNEYPSIVGRALLSAMTKTAIQYQANQQNEWAGLAAAIYQIASTSADTRIWSALPKEVQIVRMQRPENGQLILKQPNNTIIKEISLPDTQQTLVYVRIPTNTAKASIRVMPLGEQ
;
A
#
# COMPACT_ATOMS: atom_id res chain seq x y z
N MET A 1 -29.77 -9.82 -39.08
CA MET A 1 -28.91 -10.60 -38.16
C MET A 1 -27.42 -10.18 -38.10
N PRO A 2 -27.03 -8.88 -38.05
CA PRO A 2 -25.61 -8.52 -37.78
C PRO A 2 -25.34 -7.96 -36.37
N LYS A 3 -26.37 -7.63 -35.56
CA LYS A 3 -26.19 -6.93 -34.26
C LYS A 3 -25.83 -7.84 -33.08
N THR A 4 -26.16 -9.12 -33.13
CA THR A 4 -25.91 -10.08 -32.04
C THR A 4 -24.45 -10.57 -32.00
N LEU A 5 -23.77 -10.61 -33.15
CA LEU A 5 -22.34 -10.97 -33.23
C LEU A 5 -21.45 -9.92 -32.55
N SER A 6 -21.85 -8.64 -32.62
CA SER A 6 -21.10 -7.51 -32.05
C SER A 6 -21.07 -7.50 -30.51
N LEU A 7 -22.18 -7.85 -29.85
CA LEU A 7 -22.26 -7.82 -28.39
C LEU A 7 -21.52 -9.02 -27.75
N SER A 8 -21.62 -10.21 -28.36
CA SER A 8 -20.87 -11.39 -27.89
C SER A 8 -19.36 -11.16 -28.02
N LEU A 9 -18.90 -10.60 -29.15
CA LEU A 9 -17.48 -10.29 -29.36
C LEU A 9 -16.96 -9.26 -28.34
N LEU A 10 -17.77 -8.23 -28.01
CA LEU A 10 -17.42 -7.21 -27.02
C LEU A 10 -17.34 -7.78 -25.59
N ILE A 11 -18.28 -8.64 -25.20
CA ILE A 11 -18.27 -9.31 -23.88
C ILE A 11 -17.08 -10.27 -23.77
N THR A 12 -16.77 -11.01 -24.83
CA THR A 12 -15.60 -11.88 -24.88
C THR A 12 -14.30 -11.07 -24.77
N LEU A 13 -14.19 -9.94 -25.46
CA LEU A 13 -13.00 -9.07 -25.42
C LEU A 13 -12.75 -8.48 -24.01
N ILE A 14 -13.80 -8.05 -23.31
CA ILE A 14 -13.71 -7.48 -21.95
C ILE A 14 -13.32 -8.54 -20.90
N LEU A 15 -13.76 -9.79 -21.07
CA LEU A 15 -13.42 -10.88 -20.15
C LEU A 15 -11.94 -11.32 -20.24
N PHE A 16 -11.34 -11.23 -21.43
CA PHE A 16 -9.95 -11.64 -21.64
C PHE A 16 -8.92 -10.62 -21.14
N THR A 17 -9.21 -9.32 -21.21
CA THR A 17 -8.26 -8.28 -20.78
C THR A 17 -8.05 -8.25 -19.26
N GLY A 18 -9.11 -8.43 -18.47
CA GLY A 18 -9.02 -8.43 -17.00
C GLY A 18 -8.22 -9.61 -16.43
N CYS A 19 -8.32 -10.80 -17.06
CA CYS A 19 -7.57 -11.98 -16.62
C CYS A 19 -6.07 -11.86 -16.93
N ALA A 20 -5.72 -11.31 -18.11
CA ALA A 20 -4.34 -11.08 -18.49
C ALA A 20 -3.64 -10.13 -17.50
N GLN A 21 -4.27 -9.00 -17.18
CA GLN A 21 -3.70 -8.01 -16.26
C GLN A 21 -3.42 -8.57 -14.85
N LYS A 22 -4.35 -9.37 -14.32
CA LYS A 22 -4.15 -10.01 -13.00
C LYS A 22 -2.97 -10.98 -13.00
N SER A 23 -2.74 -11.67 -14.12
CA SER A 23 -1.60 -12.57 -14.28
C SER A 23 -0.27 -11.81 -14.34
N GLU A 24 -0.23 -10.64 -14.96
CA GLU A 24 0.98 -9.79 -15.02
C GLU A 24 1.37 -9.27 -13.64
N PHE A 25 0.42 -8.78 -12.83
CA PHE A 25 0.72 -8.36 -11.46
C PHE A 25 1.15 -9.52 -10.56
N MET A 26 0.58 -10.71 -10.76
CA MET A 26 1.04 -11.91 -10.07
C MET A 26 2.48 -12.25 -10.43
N GLN A 27 2.83 -12.20 -11.72
CA GLN A 27 4.19 -12.41 -12.19
C GLN A 27 5.15 -11.36 -11.58
N GLN A 28 4.75 -10.09 -11.55
CA GLN A 28 5.52 -9.02 -10.94
C GLN A 28 5.78 -9.24 -9.44
N ASP A 29 4.78 -9.70 -8.68
CA ASP A 29 4.93 -10.03 -7.26
C ASP A 29 5.89 -11.21 -7.04
N ILE A 30 5.81 -12.24 -7.89
CA ILE A 30 6.72 -13.41 -7.86
C ILE A 30 8.17 -12.99 -8.10
N LEU A 31 8.43 -12.21 -9.16
CA LEU A 31 9.79 -11.76 -9.50
C LEU A 31 10.42 -10.98 -8.34
N GLN A 32 9.66 -10.06 -7.72
CA GLN A 32 10.15 -9.29 -6.58
C GLN A 32 10.28 -10.14 -5.31
N GLY A 33 9.40 -11.11 -5.10
CA GLY A 33 9.48 -12.07 -4.00
C GLY A 33 10.72 -12.98 -4.10
N GLN A 34 11.15 -13.30 -5.32
CA GLN A 34 12.37 -14.07 -5.59
C GLN A 34 13.64 -13.22 -5.59
N GLY A 35 13.52 -11.89 -5.47
CA GLY A 35 14.65 -10.97 -5.58
C GLY A 35 15.17 -10.79 -7.03
N MET A 36 14.40 -11.20 -8.03
CA MET A 36 14.72 -11.09 -9.46
C MET A 36 14.40 -9.69 -9.99
N TYR A 37 15.01 -8.66 -9.40
CA TYR A 37 14.63 -7.26 -9.65
C TYR A 37 14.93 -6.77 -11.07
N ARG A 38 15.92 -7.34 -11.77
CA ARG A 38 16.18 -7.02 -13.19
C ARG A 38 15.02 -7.43 -14.08
N ASP A 39 14.50 -8.64 -13.88
CA ASP A 39 13.34 -9.14 -14.60
C ASP A 39 12.06 -8.40 -14.18
N ALA A 40 11.96 -8.02 -12.91
CA ALA A 40 10.86 -7.19 -12.41
C ALA A 40 10.82 -5.79 -13.05
N VAL A 41 11.98 -5.20 -13.37
CA VAL A 41 12.06 -3.95 -14.16
C VAL A 41 11.50 -4.18 -15.56
N VAL A 42 11.97 -5.22 -16.26
CA VAL A 42 11.54 -5.54 -17.63
C VAL A 42 10.03 -5.82 -17.68
N GLN A 43 9.50 -6.59 -16.73
CA GLN A 43 8.08 -6.91 -16.67
C GLN A 43 7.23 -5.65 -16.42
N ALA A 44 7.58 -4.83 -15.43
CA ALA A 44 6.81 -3.63 -15.12
C ALA A 44 6.84 -2.61 -16.26
N ASP A 45 8.01 -2.38 -16.86
CA ASP A 45 8.14 -1.47 -18.00
C ASP A 45 7.35 -1.95 -19.22
N LYS A 46 7.40 -3.25 -19.53
CA LYS A 46 6.63 -3.84 -20.65
C LYS A 46 5.12 -3.77 -20.44
N SER A 47 4.63 -3.97 -19.22
CA SER A 47 3.20 -4.00 -18.91
C SER A 47 2.58 -2.61 -18.69
N MET A 48 3.40 -1.56 -18.67
CA MET A 48 2.94 -0.18 -18.58
C MET A 48 2.38 0.28 -19.93
N ASP A 49 1.31 1.06 -19.91
CA ASP A 49 0.82 1.74 -21.11
C ASP A 49 1.66 3.00 -21.32
N HIS A 50 2.51 3.01 -22.34
CA HIS A 50 3.39 4.14 -22.64
C HIS A 50 2.71 5.21 -23.49
N ASP A 51 1.57 4.90 -24.11
CA ASP A 51 0.81 5.84 -24.94
C ASP A 51 -0.13 6.69 -24.08
N ASP A 52 -0.63 6.13 -22.96
CA ASP A 52 -1.45 6.83 -21.97
C ASP A 52 -0.80 6.83 -20.59
N PHE A 53 -0.17 7.95 -20.22
CA PHE A 53 0.45 8.13 -18.91
C PHE A 53 -0.53 7.88 -17.76
N GLU A 54 -1.78 8.31 -17.89
CA GLU A 54 -2.83 8.23 -16.85
C GLU A 54 -3.59 6.89 -16.88
N ALA A 55 -3.14 5.91 -17.67
CA ALA A 55 -3.78 4.62 -17.77
C ALA A 55 -3.97 3.97 -16.39
N ASN A 56 -5.09 3.25 -16.24
CA ASN A 56 -5.64 2.82 -14.97
C ASN A 56 -4.65 2.14 -14.01
N ASN A 57 -3.62 1.48 -14.51
CA ASN A 57 -2.68 0.69 -13.71
C ASN A 57 -1.27 1.28 -13.66
N ASN A 58 -1.01 2.35 -14.42
CA ASN A 58 0.32 2.92 -14.55
C ASN A 58 0.87 3.41 -13.22
N LEU A 59 0.03 3.88 -12.29
CA LEU A 59 0.52 4.21 -10.95
C LEU A 59 1.12 2.98 -10.26
N LEU A 60 0.41 1.84 -10.23
CA LEU A 60 0.91 0.64 -9.58
C LEU A 60 2.13 0.06 -10.30
N TRP A 61 2.20 0.18 -11.63
CA TRP A 61 3.40 -0.20 -12.38
C TRP A 61 4.59 0.69 -12.02
N ASN A 62 4.41 2.00 -11.92
CA ASN A 62 5.47 2.93 -11.48
C ASN A 62 5.92 2.65 -10.04
N LEU A 63 5.00 2.31 -9.12
CA LEU A 63 5.37 1.90 -7.75
C LEU A 63 6.29 0.67 -7.76
N ASN A 64 5.93 -0.37 -8.52
CA ASN A 64 6.72 -1.59 -8.62
C ASN A 64 8.05 -1.37 -9.37
N LEU A 65 8.04 -0.58 -10.44
CA LEU A 65 9.22 -0.26 -11.25
C LEU A 65 10.23 0.58 -10.46
N GLY A 66 9.76 1.63 -9.77
CA GLY A 66 10.60 2.48 -8.91
C GLY A 66 11.23 1.70 -7.76
N TYR A 67 10.48 0.75 -7.18
CA TYR A 67 10.98 -0.17 -6.16
C TYR A 67 12.00 -1.17 -6.73
N ALA A 68 11.76 -1.74 -7.91
CA ALA A 68 12.71 -2.66 -8.53
C ALA A 68 14.04 -1.94 -8.83
N TYR A 69 14.01 -0.69 -9.32
CA TYR A 69 15.22 0.13 -9.45
C TYR A 69 15.87 0.44 -8.11
N TYR A 70 15.07 0.75 -7.07
CA TYR A 70 15.58 0.94 -5.70
C TYR A 70 16.34 -0.31 -5.23
N MET A 71 15.79 -1.49 -5.47
CA MET A 71 16.41 -2.75 -5.06
C MET A 71 17.69 -3.09 -5.83
N LEU A 72 17.83 -2.54 -7.04
CA LEU A 72 19.02 -2.64 -7.88
C LEU A 72 20.07 -1.55 -7.61
N GLN A 73 19.82 -0.64 -6.65
CA GLN A 73 20.69 0.53 -6.38
C GLN A 73 20.85 1.44 -7.60
N ASN A 74 19.83 1.47 -8.48
CA ASN A 74 19.76 2.44 -9.56
C ASN A 74 18.93 3.65 -9.10
N ASP A 75 19.56 4.50 -8.30
CA ASP A 75 18.88 5.58 -7.60
C ASP A 75 18.32 6.65 -8.53
N GLU A 76 18.95 6.88 -9.68
CA GLU A 76 18.47 7.86 -10.67
C GLU A 76 17.14 7.41 -11.28
N ASN A 77 17.08 6.17 -11.80
CA ASN A 77 15.85 5.63 -12.36
C ASN A 77 14.79 5.41 -11.29
N SER A 78 15.19 4.95 -10.10
CA SER A 78 14.27 4.80 -8.96
C SER A 78 13.59 6.13 -8.60
N THR A 79 14.37 7.20 -8.41
CA THR A 79 13.83 8.52 -8.08
C THR A 79 12.99 9.08 -9.22
N ARG A 80 13.40 8.90 -10.49
CA ARG A 80 12.62 9.33 -11.67
C ARG A 80 11.26 8.65 -11.72
N THR A 81 11.21 7.32 -11.66
CA THR A 81 9.96 6.55 -11.70
C THR A 81 9.08 6.85 -10.49
N PHE A 82 9.66 7.05 -9.31
CA PHE A 82 8.89 7.48 -8.15
C PHE A 82 8.29 8.89 -8.29
N ASN A 83 8.98 9.82 -8.97
CA ASN A 83 8.38 11.12 -9.31
C ASN A 83 7.17 10.96 -10.27
N ASP A 84 7.24 10.01 -11.21
CA ASP A 84 6.12 9.67 -12.10
C ASP A 84 4.93 9.13 -11.31
N ALA A 85 5.18 8.22 -10.36
CA ALA A 85 4.16 7.73 -9.43
C ALA A 85 3.52 8.88 -8.62
N GLU A 86 4.32 9.79 -8.05
CA GLU A 86 3.79 10.93 -7.29
C GLU A 86 2.92 11.86 -8.16
N ARG A 87 3.30 12.07 -9.42
CA ARG A 87 2.52 12.85 -10.38
C ARG A 87 1.18 12.19 -10.68
N LEU A 88 1.16 10.87 -10.92
CA LEU A 88 -0.09 10.12 -11.11
C LEU A 88 -0.98 10.17 -9.87
N MET A 89 -0.41 9.96 -8.67
CA MET A 89 -1.16 10.11 -7.42
C MET A 89 -1.79 11.49 -7.30
N LYS A 90 -1.04 12.56 -7.61
CA LYS A 90 -1.56 13.93 -7.56
C LYS A 90 -2.72 14.11 -8.53
N ILE A 91 -2.55 13.72 -9.79
CA ILE A 91 -3.57 13.82 -10.84
C ILE A 91 -4.84 13.09 -10.42
N HIS A 92 -4.73 11.82 -10.00
CA HIS A 92 -5.89 11.04 -9.59
C HIS A 92 -6.58 11.62 -8.35
N ARG A 93 -5.83 12.12 -7.36
CA ARG A 93 -6.41 12.77 -6.17
C ARG A 93 -7.14 14.06 -6.53
N GLU A 94 -6.57 14.88 -7.41
CA GLU A 94 -7.21 16.09 -7.91
C GLU A 94 -8.47 15.77 -8.72
N GLN A 95 -8.44 14.76 -9.59
CA GLN A 95 -9.61 14.26 -10.31
C GLN A 95 -10.70 13.80 -9.36
N ILE A 96 -10.37 13.01 -8.32
CA ILE A 96 -11.33 12.59 -7.29
C ILE A 96 -11.96 13.80 -6.62
N LEU A 97 -11.21 14.84 -6.30
CA LEU A 97 -11.72 16.01 -5.57
C LEU A 97 -12.49 16.98 -6.49
N ALA A 98 -12.10 17.11 -7.75
CA ALA A 98 -12.67 18.05 -8.73
C ALA A 98 -13.83 17.48 -9.56
N SER A 99 -13.92 16.16 -9.76
CA SER A 99 -14.91 15.54 -10.65
C SER A 99 -16.36 15.79 -10.22
N ASP A 100 -17.27 15.84 -11.20
CA ASP A 100 -18.71 15.78 -10.92
C ASP A 100 -19.03 14.46 -10.22
N ILE A 101 -19.75 14.57 -9.11
CA ILE A 101 -20.06 13.49 -8.16
C ILE A 101 -20.76 12.31 -8.86
N SER A 102 -21.53 12.56 -9.92
CA SER A 102 -22.33 11.55 -10.65
C SER A 102 -21.54 10.72 -11.68
N GLN A 103 -20.56 11.31 -12.38
CA GLN A 103 -19.80 10.61 -13.43
C GLN A 103 -18.83 9.57 -12.84
N THR A 104 -18.25 9.88 -11.68
CA THR A 104 -17.30 8.99 -10.98
C THR A 104 -17.97 7.68 -10.54
N LEU A 105 -19.26 7.73 -10.18
CA LEU A 105 -20.00 6.58 -9.67
C LEU A 105 -20.61 5.72 -10.77
N SER A 106 -20.94 6.31 -11.92
CA SER A 106 -21.51 5.55 -13.05
C SER A 106 -20.55 4.48 -13.59
N SER A 107 -19.23 4.75 -13.58
CA SER A 107 -18.20 3.77 -13.95
C SER A 107 -17.99 2.69 -12.88
N ILE A 108 -18.13 3.03 -11.59
CA ILE A 108 -18.07 2.08 -10.46
C ILE A 108 -19.14 0.99 -10.58
N LEU A 109 -20.32 1.32 -11.11
CA LEU A 109 -21.42 0.35 -11.29
C LEU A 109 -21.09 -0.72 -12.32
N VAL A 110 -20.13 -0.49 -13.22
CA VAL A 110 -19.71 -1.47 -14.22
C VAL A 110 -18.81 -2.53 -13.59
N ASN A 111 -17.64 -2.13 -13.08
CA ASN A 111 -16.68 -3.03 -12.43
C ASN A 111 -15.67 -2.21 -11.60
N ASP A 112 -15.49 -2.51 -10.31
CA ASP A 112 -14.57 -1.75 -9.43
C ASP A 112 -13.11 -1.84 -9.92
N ASN A 113 -12.73 -2.93 -10.62
CA ASN A 113 -11.40 -3.09 -11.24
C ASN A 113 -11.15 -2.17 -12.46
N THR A 114 -12.17 -1.53 -13.03
CA THR A 114 -12.00 -0.65 -14.20
C THR A 114 -11.60 0.79 -13.85
N ARG A 115 -11.46 1.08 -12.56
CA ARG A 115 -11.02 2.40 -12.09
C ARG A 115 -9.50 2.53 -12.14
N PRO A 116 -8.97 3.75 -12.27
CA PRO A 116 -7.57 4.00 -11.99
C PRO A 116 -7.20 3.56 -10.57
N TYR A 117 -6.04 2.92 -10.41
CA TYR A 117 -5.41 2.74 -9.12
C TYR A 117 -4.89 4.10 -8.66
N ILE A 118 -5.44 4.61 -7.57
CA ILE A 118 -5.20 6.00 -7.12
C ILE A 118 -4.08 6.12 -6.08
N GLY A 119 -3.54 4.97 -5.64
CA GLY A 119 -2.54 4.87 -4.59
C GLY A 119 -3.13 5.03 -3.19
N LYS A 120 -2.47 4.40 -2.23
CA LYS A 120 -2.74 4.51 -0.80
C LYS A 120 -1.90 5.62 -0.18
N GLU A 121 -2.27 6.09 1.01
CA GLU A 121 -1.44 7.05 1.74
C GLU A 121 -0.08 6.45 2.08
N TYR A 122 -0.06 5.19 2.52
CA TYR A 122 1.20 4.49 2.75
C TYR A 122 2.07 4.34 1.48
N ASP A 123 1.48 4.27 0.28
CA ASP A 123 2.25 4.21 -0.97
C ASP A 123 3.05 5.50 -1.14
N GLY A 124 2.39 6.66 -1.00
CA GLY A 124 3.02 7.96 -1.14
C GLY A 124 4.08 8.22 -0.06
N ILE A 125 3.81 7.80 1.18
CA ILE A 125 4.76 7.91 2.29
C ILE A 125 6.01 7.08 2.00
N MET A 126 5.84 5.85 1.54
CA MET A 126 6.96 4.96 1.23
C MET A 126 7.73 5.37 -0.03
N ILE A 127 7.07 5.95 -1.04
CA ILE A 127 7.74 6.59 -2.18
C ILE A 127 8.77 7.62 -1.66
N ASN A 128 8.33 8.60 -0.87
CA ASN A 128 9.23 9.64 -0.39
C ASN A 128 10.27 9.09 0.60
N THR A 129 9.93 8.05 1.38
CA THR A 129 10.89 7.36 2.26
C THR A 129 12.02 6.72 1.44
N TYR A 130 11.70 5.96 0.39
CA TYR A 130 12.71 5.34 -0.47
C TYR A 130 13.50 6.36 -1.29
N LYS A 131 12.87 7.44 -1.76
CA LYS A 131 13.58 8.56 -2.39
C LYS A 131 14.58 9.21 -1.42
N ALA A 132 14.20 9.41 -0.16
CA ALA A 132 15.12 9.94 0.84
C ALA A 132 16.34 9.01 1.04
N LEU A 133 16.13 7.69 1.03
CA LEU A 133 17.22 6.71 1.06
C LEU A 133 18.08 6.73 -0.22
N ASN A 134 17.49 6.91 -1.41
CA ASN A 134 18.26 7.11 -2.65
C ASN A 134 19.16 8.34 -2.58
N TYR A 135 18.70 9.42 -1.95
CA TYR A 135 19.49 10.63 -1.76
C TYR A 135 20.59 10.43 -0.71
N LEU A 136 20.33 9.70 0.38
CA LEU A 136 21.34 9.31 1.36
C LEU A 136 22.45 8.43 0.77
N ASP A 137 22.11 7.48 -0.11
CA ASP A 137 23.09 6.62 -0.80
C ASP A 137 24.05 7.44 -1.67
N LYS A 138 23.56 8.57 -2.21
CA LYS A 138 24.35 9.57 -2.95
C LYS A 138 24.99 10.65 -2.08
N GLN A 139 24.83 10.58 -0.75
CA GLN A 139 25.28 11.61 0.21
C GLN A 139 24.69 13.00 -0.08
N ASP A 140 23.53 13.06 -0.74
CA ASP A 140 22.76 14.27 -0.98
C ASP A 140 21.80 14.49 0.20
N PHE A 141 22.33 15.03 1.29
CA PHE A 141 21.57 15.24 2.52
C PHE A 141 20.43 16.27 2.33
N ASP A 142 20.60 17.26 1.46
CA ASP A 142 19.54 18.23 1.15
C ASP A 142 18.36 17.57 0.43
N GLY A 143 18.63 16.74 -0.58
CA GLY A 143 17.62 15.92 -1.25
C GLY A 143 16.91 14.98 -0.28
N ALA A 144 17.67 14.30 0.59
CA ALA A 144 17.11 13.42 1.62
C ALA A 144 16.19 14.18 2.58
N ARG A 145 16.60 15.37 3.04
CA ARG A 145 15.81 16.24 3.91
C ARG A 145 14.49 16.64 3.26
N VAL A 146 14.51 17.02 1.98
CA VAL A 146 13.29 17.37 1.23
C VAL A 146 12.32 16.19 1.17
N GLU A 147 12.82 15.00 0.86
CA GLU A 147 11.97 13.81 0.71
C GLU A 147 11.42 13.30 2.05
N PHE A 148 12.22 13.31 3.12
CA PHE A 148 11.68 13.04 4.47
C PHE A 148 10.61 14.07 4.86
N ASN A 149 10.81 15.35 4.56
CA ASN A 149 9.80 16.38 4.82
C ASN A 149 8.49 16.12 4.06
N ARG A 150 8.59 15.70 2.79
CA ARG A 150 7.42 15.32 1.98
C ARG A 150 6.70 14.11 2.57
N ALA A 151 7.44 13.10 3.03
CA ALA A 151 6.86 11.92 3.65
C ALA A 151 6.07 12.28 4.94
N ILE A 152 6.67 13.09 5.82
CA ILE A 152 6.01 13.57 7.06
C ILE A 152 4.79 14.45 6.73
N ASP A 153 4.89 15.34 5.76
CA ASP A 153 3.78 16.20 5.35
C ASP A 153 2.60 15.42 4.73
N ARG A 154 2.88 14.33 4.01
CA ARG A 154 1.84 13.41 3.51
C ARG A 154 1.05 12.79 4.67
N GLN A 155 1.73 12.29 5.70
CA GLN A 155 1.06 11.74 6.89
C GLN A 155 0.16 12.78 7.56
N ARG A 156 0.64 14.02 7.69
CA ARG A 156 -0.12 15.12 8.28
C ARG A 156 -1.40 15.43 7.49
N ARG A 157 -1.34 15.38 6.15
CA ARG A 157 -2.48 15.66 5.26
C ARG A 157 -3.40 14.46 5.00
N ALA A 158 -2.92 13.24 5.24
CA ALA A 158 -3.63 12.00 4.95
C ALA A 158 -5.03 11.98 5.57
N LYS A 159 -5.16 12.34 6.85
CA LYS A 159 -6.46 12.34 7.55
C LYS A 159 -7.50 13.27 6.90
N GLU A 160 -7.07 14.46 6.47
CA GLU A 160 -7.96 15.44 5.85
C GLU A 160 -8.40 14.97 4.46
N PHE A 161 -7.44 14.54 3.64
CA PHE A 161 -7.74 13.98 2.32
C PHE A 161 -8.68 12.79 2.43
N PHE A 162 -8.38 11.87 3.36
CA PHE A 162 -9.17 10.66 3.57
C PHE A 162 -10.61 10.99 3.95
N SER A 163 -10.82 11.84 4.94
CA SER A 163 -12.16 12.29 5.37
C SER A 163 -12.95 12.90 4.21
N LYS A 164 -12.33 13.80 3.44
CA LYS A 164 -12.94 14.43 2.26
C LYS A 164 -13.27 13.41 1.18
N SER A 165 -12.40 12.44 0.94
CA SER A 165 -12.60 11.40 -0.07
C SER A 165 -13.77 10.48 0.27
N ILE A 166 -13.94 10.12 1.55
CA ILE A 166 -15.08 9.34 2.03
C ILE A 166 -16.36 10.15 1.89
N GLU A 167 -16.37 11.39 2.35
CA GLU A 167 -17.56 12.25 2.27
C GLU A 167 -18.05 12.39 0.82
N LYS A 168 -17.13 12.61 -0.12
CA LYS A 168 -17.47 12.72 -1.54
C LYS A 168 -18.02 11.41 -2.10
N GLN A 169 -17.46 10.27 -1.73
CA GLN A 169 -17.97 8.96 -2.13
C GLN A 169 -19.36 8.69 -1.57
N SER A 170 -19.61 9.00 -0.31
CA SER A 170 -20.94 8.85 0.31
C SER A 170 -21.99 9.74 -0.37
N LYS A 171 -21.65 11.00 -0.68
CA LYS A 171 -22.52 11.90 -1.45
C LYS A 171 -22.83 11.35 -2.85
N ALA A 172 -21.83 10.77 -3.52
CA ALA A 172 -22.03 10.12 -4.81
C ALA A 172 -23.03 8.97 -4.69
N ILE A 173 -22.83 8.08 -3.72
CA ILE A 173 -23.71 6.93 -3.50
C ILE A 173 -25.15 7.40 -3.29
N ALA A 174 -25.37 8.41 -2.43
CA ALA A 174 -26.69 8.97 -2.17
C ALA A 174 -27.35 9.59 -3.41
N GLN A 175 -26.58 10.29 -4.26
CA GLN A 175 -27.10 10.86 -5.50
C GLN A 175 -27.55 9.77 -6.48
N GLU A 176 -26.75 8.70 -6.64
CA GLU A 176 -27.11 7.62 -7.56
C GLU A 176 -28.28 6.79 -7.03
N GLU A 177 -28.37 6.57 -5.71
CA GLU A 177 -29.59 6.01 -5.12
C GLU A 177 -30.84 6.81 -5.49
N ALA A 178 -30.78 8.14 -5.40
CA ALA A 178 -31.90 9.01 -5.73
C ALA A 178 -32.28 8.89 -7.22
N ASN A 179 -31.28 8.87 -8.12
CA ASN A 179 -31.48 8.65 -9.55
C ASN A 179 -32.18 7.31 -9.82
N GLN A 180 -31.78 6.25 -9.12
CA GLN A 180 -32.37 4.92 -9.29
C GLN A 180 -33.77 4.80 -8.69
N ARG A 181 -34.06 5.51 -7.58
CA ARG A 181 -35.42 5.60 -7.02
C ARG A 181 -36.39 6.23 -8.00
N GLN A 182 -35.96 7.28 -8.71
CA GLN A 182 -36.77 7.90 -9.77
C GLN A 182 -37.08 6.94 -10.92
N LYS A 183 -36.21 5.96 -11.19
CA LYS A 183 -36.40 4.90 -12.19
C LYS A 183 -37.22 3.70 -11.69
N GLY A 184 -37.87 3.82 -10.52
CA GLY A 184 -38.70 2.78 -9.92
C GLY A 184 -37.95 1.77 -9.05
N GLY A 185 -36.68 2.03 -8.70
CA GLY A 185 -35.90 1.21 -7.77
C GLY A 185 -36.27 1.48 -6.30
N SER A 186 -36.27 0.45 -5.45
CA SER A 186 -36.53 0.59 -4.00
C SER A 186 -35.25 0.52 -3.14
N MET A 187 -34.13 1.06 -3.65
CA MET A 187 -32.80 0.86 -3.05
C MET A 187 -32.51 1.84 -1.89
N ASN A 188 -31.85 1.35 -0.84
CA ASN A 188 -31.32 2.14 0.28
C ASN A 188 -30.02 1.47 0.78
N VAL A 189 -28.87 1.97 0.33
CA VAL A 189 -27.55 1.44 0.63
C VAL A 189 -27.19 1.71 2.09
N ASP A 190 -27.50 2.89 2.62
CA ASP A 190 -27.23 3.24 4.03
C ASP A 190 -27.90 2.24 4.99
N ARG A 191 -29.19 1.98 4.81
CA ARG A 191 -29.92 0.97 5.59
C ARG A 191 -29.35 -0.44 5.37
N SER A 192 -28.90 -0.75 4.16
CA SER A 192 -28.32 -2.06 3.87
C SER A 192 -26.97 -2.23 4.56
N LEU A 193 -26.13 -1.19 4.57
CA LEU A 193 -24.84 -1.13 5.24
C LEU A 193 -24.97 -1.40 6.74
N ASP A 194 -25.90 -0.72 7.41
CA ASP A 194 -26.17 -0.94 8.84
C ASP A 194 -26.53 -2.40 9.17
N ASN A 195 -27.13 -3.11 8.22
CA ASN A 195 -27.53 -4.51 8.36
C ASN A 195 -26.47 -5.51 7.84
N THR A 196 -25.37 -5.02 7.23
CA THR A 196 -24.29 -5.89 6.72
C THR A 196 -23.32 -6.34 7.80
N ASP A 197 -23.20 -5.60 8.90
CA ASP A 197 -22.19 -5.84 9.94
C ASP A 197 -22.18 -7.27 10.47
N ALA A 198 -23.34 -7.85 10.77
CA ALA A 198 -23.42 -9.21 11.30
C ALA A 198 -22.88 -10.25 10.31
N VAL A 199 -23.18 -10.10 9.01
CA VAL A 199 -22.73 -11.01 7.95
C VAL A 199 -21.26 -10.80 7.64
N LEU A 200 -20.80 -9.55 7.60
CA LEU A 200 -19.40 -9.18 7.41
C LEU A 200 -18.54 -9.69 8.56
N ASN A 201 -18.96 -9.51 9.80
CA ASN A 201 -18.24 -9.99 10.98
C ASN A 201 -18.12 -11.52 11.02
N ARG A 202 -19.11 -12.24 10.47
CA ARG A 202 -19.04 -13.70 10.33
C ARG A 202 -18.10 -14.12 9.20
N SER A 203 -18.08 -13.38 8.11
CA SER A 203 -17.32 -13.74 6.89
C SER A 203 -15.85 -13.28 6.96
N TYR A 204 -15.59 -12.19 7.70
CA TYR A 204 -14.29 -11.55 7.86
C TYR A 204 -14.07 -11.06 9.30
N PRO A 205 -14.09 -11.95 10.30
CA PRO A 205 -13.92 -11.58 11.70
C PRO A 205 -12.58 -10.88 11.99
N GLU A 206 -11.54 -11.19 11.21
CA GLU A 206 -10.19 -10.64 11.40
C GLU A 206 -10.13 -9.13 11.20
N LEU A 207 -11.04 -8.55 10.40
CA LEU A 207 -11.09 -7.10 10.13
C LEU A 207 -11.24 -6.27 11.42
N ASN A 208 -12.04 -6.75 12.37
CA ASN A 208 -12.25 -6.07 13.65
C ASN A 208 -11.04 -6.21 14.58
N ALA A 209 -10.31 -7.32 14.46
CA ALA A 209 -9.14 -7.63 15.27
C ALA A 209 -7.85 -6.93 14.80
N TYR A 210 -7.88 -6.24 13.66
CA TYR A 210 -6.73 -5.49 13.17
C TYR A 210 -6.28 -4.44 14.18
N LYS A 211 -5.01 -4.56 14.56
CA LYS A 211 -4.29 -3.54 15.32
C LYS A 211 -4.05 -2.37 14.39
N THR A 212 -4.16 -1.15 14.89
CA THR A 212 -3.99 0.06 14.08
C THR A 212 -2.91 0.94 14.67
N TYR A 213 -2.17 1.64 13.81
CA TYR A 213 -1.34 2.76 14.23
C TYR A 213 -2.16 4.06 14.28
N PRO A 214 -1.68 5.10 14.98
CA PRO A 214 -2.30 6.42 14.91
C PRO A 214 -2.32 7.00 13.49
N GLN A 215 -3.47 7.53 13.09
CA GLN A 215 -3.68 8.51 12.00
C GLN A 215 -2.75 8.41 10.76
N PHE A 216 -2.75 7.28 10.05
CA PHE A 216 -2.00 7.09 8.78
C PHE A 216 -0.48 7.27 8.88
N ILE A 217 0.09 7.17 10.08
CA ILE A 217 1.53 7.33 10.30
C ILE A 217 2.25 6.00 10.02
N ASN A 218 3.37 6.08 9.31
CA ASN A 218 4.33 4.99 9.17
C ASN A 218 5.47 5.17 10.20
N PRO A 219 5.56 4.29 11.22
CA PRO A 219 6.58 4.43 12.27
C PRO A 219 8.02 4.36 11.75
N LEU A 220 8.28 3.58 10.69
CA LEU A 220 9.61 3.51 10.08
C LEU A 220 10.01 4.88 9.53
N THR A 221 9.13 5.52 8.77
CA THR A 221 9.38 6.82 8.15
C THR A 221 9.66 7.88 9.22
N ASN A 222 8.83 7.95 10.28
CA ASN A 222 9.06 8.87 11.39
C ASN A 222 10.42 8.64 12.05
N TYR A 223 10.76 7.38 12.32
CA TYR A 223 12.01 7.03 12.99
C TYR A 223 13.24 7.37 12.13
N LEU A 224 13.24 7.01 10.86
CA LEU A 224 14.33 7.35 9.92
C LEU A 224 14.47 8.86 9.73
N ALA A 225 13.34 9.57 9.54
CA ALA A 225 13.35 11.03 9.43
C ALA A 225 13.84 11.72 10.72
N GLY A 226 13.51 11.16 11.88
CA GLY A 226 13.97 11.64 13.18
C GLY A 226 15.47 11.45 13.40
N LEU A 227 15.98 10.25 13.13
CA LEU A 227 17.43 9.99 13.15
C LEU A 227 18.17 10.91 12.17
N PHE A 228 17.69 10.99 10.93
CA PHE A 228 18.25 11.87 9.92
C PHE A 228 18.27 13.33 10.39
N ALA A 229 17.14 13.88 10.87
CA ALA A 229 17.08 15.26 11.33
C ALA A 229 18.04 15.54 12.49
N LEU A 230 18.13 14.61 13.45
CA LEU A 230 19.01 14.72 14.61
C LEU A 230 20.49 14.85 14.21
N TYR A 231 20.94 14.03 13.26
CA TYR A 231 22.33 13.99 12.83
C TYR A 231 22.67 14.93 11.66
N ASN A 232 21.69 15.66 11.12
CA ASN A 232 21.88 16.64 10.05
C ASN A 232 21.39 18.05 10.44
N GLY A 233 21.58 18.41 11.72
CA GLY A 233 21.46 19.78 12.24
C GLY A 233 20.08 20.23 12.70
N ASP A 234 19.02 19.47 12.44
CA ASP A 234 17.64 19.80 12.87
C ASP A 234 17.26 19.02 14.14
N VAL A 235 17.98 19.31 15.23
CA VAL A 235 17.87 18.60 16.52
C VAL A 235 16.46 18.65 17.08
N SER A 236 15.81 19.82 17.05
CA SER A 236 14.44 20.00 17.55
C SER A 236 13.46 19.07 16.83
N LYS A 237 13.56 18.97 15.51
CA LYS A 237 12.73 18.06 14.72
C LYS A 237 13.10 16.59 14.96
N GLY A 238 14.40 16.30 15.09
CA GLY A 238 14.89 14.97 15.40
C GLY A 238 14.32 14.43 16.71
N GLU A 239 14.40 15.22 17.79
CA GLU A 239 13.80 14.90 19.09
C GLU A 239 12.30 14.68 18.96
N PHE A 240 11.59 15.60 18.31
CA PHE A 240 10.14 15.51 18.15
C PHE A 240 9.71 14.23 17.42
N LEU A 241 10.33 13.92 16.28
CA LEU A 241 9.99 12.74 15.49
C LEU A 241 10.36 11.43 16.20
N LEU A 242 11.48 11.40 16.93
CA LEU A 242 11.88 10.24 17.73
C LEU A 242 10.97 10.05 18.95
N LYS A 243 10.41 11.13 19.52
CA LYS A 243 9.37 11.07 20.54
C LYS A 243 8.10 10.42 20.02
N GLU A 244 7.63 10.83 18.85
CA GLU A 244 6.48 10.21 18.19
C GLU A 244 6.75 8.73 17.86
N ALA A 245 7.95 8.42 17.36
CA ALA A 245 8.39 7.05 17.10
C ALA A 245 8.35 6.19 18.37
N LYS A 246 8.85 6.70 19.50
CA LYS A 246 8.79 6.05 20.82
C LYS A 246 7.35 5.80 21.28
N ALA A 247 6.44 6.75 21.05
CA ALA A 247 5.03 6.57 21.39
C ALA A 247 4.37 5.45 20.58
N MET A 248 4.78 5.25 19.31
CA MET A 248 4.26 4.18 18.45
C MET A 248 4.95 2.83 18.63
N MET A 249 6.21 2.84 19.08
CA MET A 249 7.08 1.65 19.22
C MET A 249 7.67 1.58 20.63
N PRO A 250 6.83 1.55 21.69
CA PRO A 250 7.31 1.67 23.07
C PRO A 250 8.21 0.51 23.50
N ASP A 251 8.05 -0.68 22.91
CA ASP A 251 8.80 -1.88 23.28
C ASP A 251 10.18 -1.98 22.62
N SER A 252 10.50 -1.09 21.67
CA SER A 252 11.78 -1.10 20.96
C SER A 252 12.88 -0.42 21.79
N LYS A 253 13.85 -1.19 22.28
CA LYS A 253 15.01 -0.67 23.02
C LYS A 253 15.81 0.35 22.19
N ALA A 254 16.04 0.07 20.90
CA ALA A 254 16.76 0.98 20.01
C ALA A 254 16.07 2.36 19.93
N VAL A 255 14.74 2.39 19.77
CA VAL A 255 13.98 3.64 19.71
C VAL A 255 14.03 4.39 21.04
N GLN A 256 13.97 3.68 22.18
CA GLN A 256 14.09 4.29 23.49
C GLN A 256 15.47 4.93 23.71
N GLU A 257 16.54 4.23 23.31
CA GLU A 257 17.92 4.73 23.41
C GLU A 257 18.14 5.94 22.49
N ASP A 258 17.69 5.88 21.24
CA ASP A 258 17.84 6.99 20.30
C ASP A 258 17.03 8.21 20.73
N TYR A 259 15.83 8.02 21.30
CA TYR A 259 15.07 9.11 21.88
C TYR A 259 15.81 9.75 23.07
N LYS A 260 16.39 8.94 23.97
CA LYS A 260 17.17 9.44 25.10
C LYS A 260 18.39 10.24 24.63
N THR A 261 19.06 9.77 23.59
CA THR A 261 20.16 10.50 22.95
C THR A 261 19.68 11.82 22.36
N ALA A 262 18.56 11.81 21.64
CA ALA A 262 17.97 13.02 21.05
C ALA A 262 17.57 14.05 22.12
N GLU A 263 16.91 13.61 23.20
CA GLU A 263 16.52 14.45 24.33
C GLU A 263 17.75 15.08 25.02
N ALA A 264 18.83 14.32 25.19
CA ALA A 264 20.08 14.81 25.76
C ALA A 264 20.77 15.85 24.85
N ILE A 265 20.84 15.59 23.54
CA ILE A 265 21.39 16.54 22.55
C ILE A 265 20.57 17.83 22.55
N TYR A 266 19.24 17.71 22.51
CA TYR A 266 18.31 18.84 22.53
C TYR A 266 18.43 19.68 23.81
N SER A 267 18.46 19.05 24.98
CA SER A 267 18.47 19.76 26.26
C SER A 267 19.84 20.35 26.58
N ASN A 268 20.92 19.59 26.35
CA ASN A 268 22.27 19.94 26.79
C ASN A 268 23.11 20.63 25.70
N HIS A 269 22.57 20.79 24.47
CA HIS A 269 23.28 21.36 23.32
C HIS A 269 24.63 20.66 23.03
N GLN A 270 24.74 19.38 23.35
CA GLN A 270 25.94 18.58 23.16
C GLN A 270 25.83 17.76 21.87
N ARG A 271 26.92 17.69 21.09
CA ARG A 271 27.03 16.72 19.99
C ARG A 271 27.25 15.32 20.55
N SER A 272 26.56 14.32 19.98
CA SER A 272 26.92 12.92 20.21
C SER A 272 28.34 12.65 19.72
N GLN A 273 29.13 11.95 20.53
CA GLN A 273 30.47 11.45 20.17
C GLN A 273 30.44 9.95 19.83
N GLU A 274 29.28 9.30 19.95
CA GLU A 274 29.16 7.87 19.67
C GLU A 274 29.24 7.62 18.16
N SER A 275 30.00 6.60 17.76
CA SER A 275 29.99 6.11 16.39
C SER A 275 29.01 4.95 16.30
N LEU A 276 27.82 5.18 15.73
CA LEU A 276 26.72 4.21 15.75
C LEU A 276 26.43 3.64 14.37
N VAL A 277 25.94 2.41 14.39
CA VAL A 277 25.43 1.71 13.23
C VAL A 277 24.01 1.25 13.52
N TRP A 278 23.09 1.63 12.64
CA TRP A 278 21.73 1.10 12.62
C TRP A 278 21.61 0.14 11.45
N VAL A 279 21.28 -1.13 11.75
CA VAL A 279 20.89 -2.10 10.73
C VAL A 279 19.38 -2.17 10.70
N ILE A 280 18.77 -1.63 9.66
CA ILE A 280 17.33 -1.73 9.40
C ILE A 280 17.09 -2.93 8.50
N PHE A 281 16.29 -3.88 8.98
CA PHE A 281 15.97 -5.10 8.25
C PHE A 281 14.50 -5.14 7.83
N GLU A 282 14.24 -4.90 6.55
CA GLU A 282 12.93 -5.09 5.91
C GLU A 282 12.69 -6.57 5.59
N ASN A 283 11.77 -7.19 6.32
CA ASN A 283 11.59 -8.64 6.35
C ASN A 283 10.25 -9.07 5.74
N GLY A 284 10.26 -10.09 4.87
CA GLY A 284 9.04 -10.64 4.25
C GLY A 284 8.37 -9.66 3.30
N GLN A 285 7.20 -9.96 2.76
CA GLN A 285 6.47 -9.01 1.91
C GLN A 285 5.11 -8.65 2.53
N ALA A 286 4.57 -7.47 2.18
CA ALA A 286 3.29 -6.93 2.66
C ALA A 286 2.13 -7.93 2.43
N PRO A 287 0.96 -7.80 3.06
CA PRO A 287 -0.18 -8.64 2.72
C PRO A 287 -0.59 -8.52 1.23
N LEU A 288 -1.30 -9.53 0.73
CA LEU A 288 -2.00 -9.47 -0.56
C LEU A 288 -3.46 -9.10 -0.33
N LEU A 289 -4.11 -8.49 -1.32
CA LEU A 289 -5.57 -8.44 -1.36
C LEU A 289 -6.08 -9.61 -2.21
N LYS A 290 -7.07 -10.35 -1.69
CA LYS A 290 -7.80 -11.37 -2.44
C LYS A 290 -9.29 -11.08 -2.42
N GLU A 291 -9.97 -11.45 -3.49
CA GLU A 291 -11.42 -11.39 -3.54
C GLU A 291 -12.01 -12.50 -2.65
N MET A 292 -12.98 -12.12 -1.83
CA MET A 292 -13.90 -13.02 -1.14
C MET A 292 -15.32 -12.71 -1.60
N ARG A 293 -16.16 -13.76 -1.71
CA ARG A 293 -17.59 -13.59 -1.96
C ARG A 293 -18.35 -13.69 -0.65
N VAL A 294 -19.20 -12.70 -0.40
CA VAL A 294 -20.07 -12.65 0.78
C VAL A 294 -21.51 -12.65 0.29
N ASP A 295 -22.23 -13.70 0.67
CA ASP A 295 -23.64 -13.84 0.35
C ASP A 295 -24.47 -13.25 1.47
N PHE A 296 -25.29 -12.28 1.11
CA PHE A 296 -26.16 -11.61 2.05
C PHE A 296 -27.62 -12.03 1.81
N PRO A 297 -28.39 -12.30 2.87
CA PRO A 297 -29.81 -12.58 2.74
C PRO A 297 -30.57 -11.47 2.03
N ALA A 298 -31.42 -11.82 1.07
CA ALA A 298 -32.11 -10.83 0.25
C ALA A 298 -32.98 -9.86 1.03
N TRP A 299 -33.56 -10.27 2.16
CA TRP A 299 -34.41 -9.41 3.02
C TRP A 299 -33.67 -8.19 3.59
N ILE A 300 -32.34 -8.20 3.58
CA ILE A 300 -31.51 -7.03 3.92
C ILE A 300 -31.64 -5.94 2.84
N PHE A 301 -31.95 -6.32 1.58
CA PHE A 301 -31.92 -5.44 0.40
C PHE A 301 -33.27 -5.26 -0.30
N SER A 302 -34.08 -6.33 -0.42
CA SER A 302 -35.44 -6.32 -1.00
C SER A 302 -36.22 -7.61 -0.68
N ASN A 303 -37.57 -7.54 -0.71
CA ASN A 303 -38.43 -8.73 -0.60
C ASN A 303 -38.55 -9.55 -1.90
N ARG A 304 -37.74 -9.28 -2.93
CA ARG A 304 -37.91 -9.82 -4.30
C ARG A 304 -36.77 -10.73 -4.77
N LEU A 305 -35.75 -10.96 -3.94
CA LEU A 305 -34.57 -11.76 -4.26
C LEU A 305 -34.41 -12.91 -3.27
N ALA A 306 -33.55 -13.90 -3.59
CA ALA A 306 -33.18 -14.97 -2.68
C ALA A 306 -31.93 -14.64 -1.86
N TYR A 307 -30.89 -14.06 -2.49
CA TYR A 307 -29.67 -13.56 -1.86
C TYR A 307 -28.97 -12.53 -2.79
N VAL A 308 -28.07 -11.72 -2.24
CA VAL A 308 -27.17 -10.82 -3.00
C VAL A 308 -25.73 -11.21 -2.66
N SER A 309 -24.93 -11.56 -3.67
CA SER A 309 -23.51 -11.89 -3.50
C SER A 309 -22.63 -10.69 -3.82
N LEU A 310 -21.79 -10.27 -2.88
CA LEU A 310 -20.81 -9.22 -3.09
C LEU A 310 -19.40 -9.79 -3.23
N ALA A 311 -18.65 -9.32 -4.22
CA ALA A 311 -17.21 -9.49 -4.27
C ALA A 311 -16.56 -8.38 -3.43
N LEU A 312 -15.87 -8.75 -2.35
CA LEU A 312 -15.19 -7.83 -1.45
C LEU A 312 -13.71 -8.20 -1.35
N PRO A 313 -12.80 -7.24 -1.17
CA PRO A 313 -11.40 -7.53 -0.93
C PRO A 313 -11.17 -8.00 0.52
N LYS A 314 -10.22 -8.92 0.70
CA LYS A 314 -9.74 -9.43 1.99
C LYS A 314 -8.21 -9.37 2.02
N LEU A 315 -7.64 -8.79 3.07
CA LEU A 315 -6.19 -8.86 3.31
C LEU A 315 -5.80 -10.29 3.68
N GLN A 316 -4.86 -10.85 2.92
CA GLN A 316 -4.21 -12.12 3.20
C GLN A 316 -2.79 -11.87 3.68
N PRO A 317 -2.46 -12.18 4.95
CA PRO A 317 -1.11 -12.01 5.48
C PRO A 317 -0.12 -12.95 4.77
N ARG A 318 1.14 -12.53 4.71
CA ARG A 318 2.26 -13.35 4.24
C ARG A 318 3.22 -13.68 5.37
N GLN A 319 4.09 -14.65 5.14
CA GLN A 319 5.14 -15.04 6.08
C GLN A 319 6.31 -14.07 6.02
N LYS A 320 7.04 -13.97 7.13
CA LYS A 320 8.36 -13.31 7.16
C LYS A 320 9.41 -14.21 6.49
N ALA A 321 10.49 -13.63 6.00
CA ALA A 321 11.59 -14.39 5.42
C ALA A 321 12.40 -15.12 6.49
N PHE A 322 12.76 -14.42 7.57
CA PHE A 322 13.46 -15.00 8.72
C PHE A 322 12.82 -14.55 10.04
N ASP A 323 13.04 -15.28 11.13
CA ASP A 323 12.61 -14.80 12.45
C ASP A 323 13.38 -13.56 12.88
N TYR A 324 14.68 -13.56 12.60
CA TYR A 324 15.65 -12.50 12.79
C TYR A 324 16.84 -12.72 11.83
N ILE A 325 17.73 -11.74 11.75
CA ILE A 325 19.09 -11.90 11.23
C ILE A 325 20.08 -11.63 12.37
N ASP A 326 21.23 -12.31 12.35
CA ASP A 326 22.32 -12.07 13.29
C ASP A 326 23.33 -11.10 12.67
N ILE A 327 23.71 -10.06 13.42
CA ILE A 327 24.71 -9.06 13.05
C ILE A 327 25.81 -9.15 14.10
N ASN A 328 26.95 -9.76 13.74
CA ASN A 328 28.09 -9.91 14.64
C ASN A 328 27.72 -10.51 16.03
N GLY A 329 26.81 -11.47 16.09
CA GLY A 329 26.36 -12.08 17.36
C GLY A 329 25.19 -11.37 18.06
N GLN A 330 24.61 -10.33 17.44
CA GLN A 330 23.40 -9.66 17.92
C GLN A 330 22.22 -9.96 16.99
N GLU A 331 21.14 -10.51 17.54
CA GLU A 331 19.90 -10.76 16.80
C GLU A 331 19.14 -9.46 16.53
N SER A 332 18.58 -9.31 15.33
CA SER A 332 17.65 -8.23 15.03
C SER A 332 16.34 -8.40 15.77
N HIS A 333 15.76 -7.28 16.21
CA HIS A 333 14.51 -7.27 16.96
C HIS A 333 13.42 -6.48 16.23
N PHE A 334 12.16 -6.85 16.46
CA PHE A 334 11.00 -6.18 15.87
C PHE A 334 11.01 -4.67 16.15
N LEU A 335 10.87 -3.86 15.09
CA LEU A 335 10.74 -2.42 15.17
C LEU A 335 9.29 -2.00 14.91
N CYS A 336 8.78 -2.30 13.72
CA CYS A 336 7.41 -1.93 13.34
C CYS A 336 6.80 -2.86 12.28
N SER A 337 5.49 -2.76 12.09
CA SER A 337 4.73 -3.62 11.17
C SER A 337 4.14 -2.81 10.03
N MET A 338 4.65 -3.02 8.81
CA MET A 338 4.05 -2.43 7.62
C MET A 338 2.67 -3.04 7.34
N GLU A 339 2.46 -4.32 7.66
CA GLU A 339 1.14 -4.95 7.65
C GLU A 339 0.13 -4.19 8.51
N ARG A 340 0.52 -3.69 9.69
CA ARG A 340 -0.34 -2.86 10.55
C ARG A 340 -0.65 -1.48 9.95
N VAL A 341 0.32 -0.88 9.24
CA VAL A 341 0.08 0.39 8.50
C VAL A 341 -0.99 0.15 7.44
N ILE A 342 -0.86 -0.91 6.64
CA ILE A 342 -1.82 -1.28 5.60
C ILE A 342 -3.19 -1.61 6.21
N GLN A 343 -3.24 -2.36 7.31
CA GLN A 343 -4.48 -2.68 8.02
C GLN A 343 -5.20 -1.44 8.53
N THR A 344 -4.47 -0.45 9.04
CA THR A 344 -5.04 0.83 9.51
C THR A 344 -5.81 1.52 8.39
N GLU A 345 -5.17 1.69 7.23
CA GLU A 345 -5.80 2.37 6.10
C GLU A 345 -6.94 1.52 5.50
N PHE A 346 -6.72 0.23 5.30
CA PHE A 346 -7.72 -0.68 4.77
C PHE A 346 -8.99 -0.74 5.63
N LYS A 347 -8.86 -0.80 6.96
CA LYS A 347 -9.99 -0.80 7.89
C LYS A 347 -10.82 0.48 7.79
N ASN A 348 -10.16 1.63 7.60
CA ASN A 348 -10.85 2.91 7.45
C ASN A 348 -11.57 3.01 6.10
N GLU A 349 -11.03 2.42 5.04
CA GLU A 349 -11.63 2.46 3.69
C GLU A 349 -12.75 1.44 3.50
N TYR A 350 -12.73 0.36 4.28
CA TYR A 350 -13.60 -0.80 4.09
C TYR A 350 -15.09 -0.46 4.00
N PRO A 351 -15.66 0.42 4.84
CA PRO A 351 -17.09 0.79 4.72
C PRO A 351 -17.44 1.39 3.35
N SER A 352 -16.58 2.25 2.81
CA SER A 352 -16.78 2.82 1.47
C SER A 352 -16.66 1.76 0.37
N ILE A 353 -15.76 0.78 0.52
CA ILE A 353 -15.64 -0.37 -0.39
C ILE A 353 -16.94 -1.18 -0.40
N VAL A 354 -17.48 -1.52 0.77
CA VAL A 354 -18.73 -2.26 0.90
C VAL A 354 -19.89 -1.46 0.31
N GLY A 355 -19.99 -0.15 0.60
CA GLY A 355 -21.05 0.71 0.08
C GLY A 355 -21.09 0.77 -1.44
N ARG A 356 -19.92 0.88 -2.09
CA ARG A 356 -19.82 0.84 -3.56
C ARG A 356 -20.20 -0.53 -4.13
N ALA A 357 -19.73 -1.62 -3.50
CA ALA A 357 -20.06 -2.98 -3.93
C ALA A 357 -21.56 -3.25 -3.83
N LEU A 358 -22.21 -2.79 -2.74
CA LEU A 358 -23.65 -2.87 -2.54
C LEU A 358 -24.42 -2.11 -3.63
N LEU A 359 -24.10 -0.84 -3.84
CA LEU A 359 -24.76 -0.02 -4.86
C LEU A 359 -24.64 -0.65 -6.26
N SER A 360 -23.44 -1.14 -6.61
CA SER A 360 -23.18 -1.85 -7.86
C SER A 360 -24.04 -3.11 -7.98
N ALA A 361 -24.06 -3.96 -6.95
CA ALA A 361 -24.83 -5.19 -6.94
C ALA A 361 -26.35 -4.94 -7.06
N MET A 362 -26.88 -3.99 -6.30
CA MET A 362 -28.31 -3.66 -6.33
C MET A 362 -28.71 -3.07 -7.69
N THR A 363 -27.87 -2.21 -8.29
CA THR A 363 -28.11 -1.66 -9.63
C THR A 363 -28.13 -2.75 -10.71
N LYS A 364 -27.12 -3.63 -10.73
CA LYS A 364 -27.06 -4.76 -11.68
C LYS A 364 -28.26 -5.69 -11.53
N THR A 365 -28.73 -5.90 -10.30
CA THR A 365 -29.90 -6.72 -10.03
C THR A 365 -31.20 -6.05 -10.49
N ALA A 366 -31.32 -4.73 -10.35
CA ALA A 366 -32.46 -3.99 -10.90
C ALA A 366 -32.54 -4.11 -12.44
N ILE A 367 -31.39 -4.01 -13.12
CA ILE A 367 -31.27 -4.22 -14.58
C ILE A 367 -31.68 -5.66 -14.94
N GLN A 368 -31.19 -6.66 -14.21
CA GLN A 368 -31.56 -8.06 -14.44
C GLN A 368 -33.07 -8.31 -14.28
N TYR A 369 -33.68 -7.74 -13.25
CA TYR A 369 -35.13 -7.85 -13.02
C TYR A 369 -35.93 -7.22 -14.17
N GLN A 370 -35.52 -6.04 -14.65
CA GLN A 370 -36.15 -5.40 -15.81
C GLN A 370 -35.98 -6.24 -17.09
N ALA A 371 -34.80 -6.84 -17.31
CA ALA A 371 -34.54 -7.69 -18.47
C ALA A 371 -35.38 -8.98 -18.46
N ASN A 372 -35.54 -9.61 -17.29
CA ASN A 372 -36.42 -10.79 -17.11
C ASN A 372 -37.88 -10.50 -17.50
N GLN A 373 -38.39 -9.29 -17.26
CA GLN A 373 -39.74 -8.92 -17.67
C GLN A 373 -39.90 -8.75 -19.19
N GLN A 374 -38.81 -8.57 -19.93
CA GLN A 374 -38.85 -8.55 -21.39
C GLN A 374 -38.87 -9.97 -21.96
N ASN A 375 -37.90 -10.81 -21.57
CA ASN A 375 -37.88 -12.25 -21.83
C ASN A 375 -36.80 -12.96 -21.01
N GLU A 376 -36.91 -14.28 -20.88
CA GLU A 376 -35.99 -15.13 -20.08
C GLU A 376 -34.54 -15.10 -20.60
N TRP A 377 -34.33 -15.00 -21.93
CA TRP A 377 -32.99 -14.94 -22.52
C TRP A 377 -32.25 -13.63 -22.21
N ALA A 378 -32.96 -12.50 -22.18
CA ALA A 378 -32.44 -11.21 -21.75
C ALA A 378 -32.09 -11.24 -20.26
N GLY A 379 -32.92 -11.93 -19.46
CA GLY A 379 -32.64 -12.26 -18.07
C GLY A 379 -31.34 -13.04 -17.86
N LEU A 380 -31.16 -14.12 -18.61
CA LEU A 380 -29.95 -14.96 -18.56
C LEU A 380 -28.71 -14.16 -19.00
N ALA A 381 -28.81 -13.36 -20.05
CA ALA A 381 -27.72 -12.50 -20.50
C ALA A 381 -27.33 -11.46 -19.43
N ALA A 382 -28.30 -10.87 -18.74
CA ALA A 382 -28.05 -9.94 -17.64
C ALA A 382 -27.41 -10.64 -16.43
N ALA A 383 -27.79 -11.88 -16.12
CA ALA A 383 -27.16 -12.68 -15.08
C ALA A 383 -25.69 -13.00 -15.39
N ILE A 384 -25.38 -13.40 -16.64
CA ILE A 384 -24.02 -13.63 -17.10
C ILE A 384 -23.20 -12.34 -17.00
N TYR A 385 -23.77 -11.20 -17.44
CA TYR A 385 -23.13 -9.89 -17.30
C TYR A 385 -22.85 -9.55 -15.84
N GLN A 386 -23.77 -9.79 -14.91
CA GLN A 386 -23.57 -9.55 -13.49
C GLN A 386 -22.38 -10.34 -12.96
N ILE A 387 -22.27 -11.63 -13.29
CA ILE A 387 -21.16 -12.49 -12.85
C ILE A 387 -19.83 -12.00 -13.44
N ALA A 388 -19.81 -11.70 -14.74
CA ALA A 388 -18.63 -11.26 -15.48
C ALA A 388 -18.09 -9.89 -15.02
N SER A 389 -18.99 -9.00 -14.61
CA SER A 389 -18.67 -7.61 -14.27
C SER A 389 -18.47 -7.39 -12.77
N THR A 390 -18.72 -8.40 -11.93
CA THR A 390 -18.56 -8.30 -10.47
C THR A 390 -17.20 -8.83 -10.06
N SER A 391 -16.30 -7.91 -9.74
CA SER A 391 -15.00 -8.23 -9.17
C SER A 391 -14.58 -7.14 -8.18
N ALA A 392 -13.89 -7.54 -7.12
CA ALA A 392 -13.30 -6.60 -6.17
C ALA A 392 -11.97 -6.05 -6.71
N ASP A 393 -11.68 -4.79 -6.38
CA ASP A 393 -10.33 -4.26 -6.56
C ASP A 393 -9.37 -4.93 -5.57
N THR A 394 -8.45 -5.73 -6.10
CA THR A 394 -7.42 -6.44 -5.33
C THR A 394 -6.02 -5.88 -5.59
N ARG A 395 -5.89 -4.70 -6.18
CA ARG A 395 -4.60 -4.04 -6.43
C ARG A 395 -4.03 -3.49 -5.13
N ILE A 396 -2.75 -3.76 -4.91
CA ILE A 396 -1.99 -3.32 -3.74
C ILE A 396 -0.50 -3.30 -4.10
N TRP A 397 0.26 -2.37 -3.53
CA TRP A 397 1.72 -2.40 -3.63
C TRP A 397 2.31 -3.46 -2.69
N SER A 398 2.31 -4.71 -3.15
CA SER A 398 2.69 -5.88 -2.37
C SER A 398 4.22 -6.01 -2.15
N ALA A 399 5.05 -5.22 -2.83
CA ALA A 399 6.50 -5.32 -2.73
C ALA A 399 7.08 -4.85 -1.38
N LEU A 400 6.37 -3.97 -0.69
CA LEU A 400 6.70 -3.44 0.63
C LEU A 400 6.97 -4.58 1.64
N PRO A 401 7.72 -4.33 2.74
CA PRO A 401 7.98 -5.36 3.73
C PRO A 401 6.72 -5.83 4.47
N LYS A 402 6.78 -6.99 5.13
CA LYS A 402 5.77 -7.39 6.13
C LYS A 402 5.96 -6.58 7.42
N GLU A 403 7.20 -6.57 7.88
CA GLU A 403 7.65 -5.92 9.08
C GLU A 403 9.08 -5.43 8.92
N VAL A 404 9.50 -4.61 9.86
CA VAL A 404 10.85 -4.07 9.94
C VAL A 404 11.44 -4.47 11.28
N GLN A 405 12.69 -4.90 11.26
CA GLN A 405 13.49 -5.18 12.44
C GLN A 405 14.70 -4.25 12.49
N ILE A 406 15.34 -4.19 13.66
CA ILE A 406 16.46 -3.28 13.91
C ILE A 406 17.55 -3.93 14.76
N VAL A 407 18.80 -3.57 14.48
CA VAL A 407 19.92 -3.61 15.40
C VAL A 407 20.51 -2.21 15.50
N ARG A 408 20.70 -1.71 16.72
CA ARG A 408 21.46 -0.50 17.03
C ARG A 408 22.71 -0.93 17.78
N MET A 409 23.88 -0.58 17.27
CA MET A 409 25.15 -0.97 17.88
C MET A 409 26.23 0.10 17.72
N GLN A 410 27.26 0.03 18.57
CA GLN A 410 28.49 0.79 18.34
C GLN A 410 29.19 0.26 17.08
N ARG A 411 29.83 1.16 16.34
CA ARG A 411 30.66 0.81 15.19
C ARG A 411 31.77 -0.17 15.62
N PRO A 412 31.87 -1.35 15.00
CA PRO A 412 32.95 -2.29 15.27
C PRO A 412 34.32 -1.67 14.94
N GLU A 413 35.34 -1.93 15.78
CA GLU A 413 36.70 -1.41 15.58
C GLU A 413 37.32 -1.82 14.24
N ASN A 414 36.99 -3.01 13.75
CA ASN A 414 37.46 -3.52 12.46
C ASN A 414 36.67 -2.95 11.25
N GLY A 415 35.62 -2.15 11.49
CA GLY A 415 34.78 -1.56 10.45
C GLY A 415 33.96 -2.57 9.64
N GLN A 416 33.74 -3.79 10.15
CA GLN A 416 33.05 -4.86 9.41
C GLN A 416 31.82 -5.39 10.14
N LEU A 417 30.77 -5.67 9.37
CA LEU A 417 29.60 -6.45 9.82
C LEU A 417 29.51 -7.77 9.06
N ILE A 418 29.20 -8.83 9.80
CA ILE A 418 28.86 -10.14 9.25
C ILE A 418 27.39 -10.38 9.55
N LEU A 419 26.58 -10.43 8.50
CA LEU A 419 25.16 -10.74 8.58
C LEU A 419 24.96 -12.24 8.37
N LYS A 420 24.21 -12.88 9.25
CA LYS A 420 23.89 -14.31 9.18
C LYS A 420 22.40 -14.57 9.32
N GLN A 421 21.97 -15.68 8.75
CA GLN A 421 20.66 -16.27 8.99
C GLN A 421 20.63 -16.93 10.38
N PRO A 422 19.44 -17.25 10.94
CA PRO A 422 19.32 -17.98 12.21
C PRO A 422 20.05 -19.32 12.27
N ASN A 423 20.27 -19.97 11.11
CA ASN A 423 21.01 -21.23 11.00
C ASN A 423 22.54 -21.04 10.87
N ASN A 424 23.06 -19.83 11.16
CA ASN A 424 24.47 -19.42 11.01
C ASN A 424 25.01 -19.33 9.57
N THR A 425 24.16 -19.48 8.55
CA THR A 425 24.58 -19.25 7.16
C THR A 425 24.88 -17.76 6.95
N ILE A 426 26.07 -17.45 6.43
CA ILE A 426 26.47 -16.07 6.11
C ILE A 426 25.61 -15.54 4.97
N ILE A 427 24.94 -14.42 5.20
CA ILE A 427 24.20 -13.64 4.21
C ILE A 427 25.18 -12.76 3.44
N LYS A 428 25.96 -11.96 4.17
CA LYS A 428 26.89 -10.98 3.60
C LYS A 428 27.90 -10.49 4.63
N GLU A 429 29.12 -10.26 4.17
CA GLU A 429 30.12 -9.44 4.87
C GLU A 429 30.09 -8.02 4.30
N ILE A 430 30.01 -7.02 5.17
CA ILE A 430 29.80 -5.61 4.84
C ILE A 430 30.96 -4.79 5.42
N SER A 431 31.63 -4.03 4.58
CA SER A 431 32.57 -2.99 5.00
C SER A 431 31.82 -1.70 5.24
N LEU A 432 32.01 -1.09 6.41
CA LEU A 432 31.38 0.17 6.79
C LEU A 432 32.23 1.36 6.31
N PRO A 433 31.63 2.40 5.71
CA PRO A 433 32.33 3.64 5.37
C PRO A 433 32.89 4.30 6.62
N ASP A 434 33.96 5.08 6.52
CA ASP A 434 34.56 5.79 7.65
C ASP A 434 33.72 7.02 8.05
N THR A 435 32.57 6.76 8.67
CA THR A 435 31.63 7.77 9.16
C THR A 435 31.21 7.45 10.59
N GLN A 436 30.91 8.50 11.37
CA GLN A 436 30.41 8.33 12.74
C GLN A 436 29.07 7.61 12.75
N GLN A 437 28.14 8.03 11.90
CA GLN A 437 26.79 7.47 11.83
C GLN A 437 26.60 6.73 10.51
N THR A 438 26.32 5.43 10.58
CA THR A 438 26.07 4.58 9.42
C THR A 438 24.68 3.93 9.49
N LEU A 439 23.93 4.03 8.40
CA LEU A 439 22.69 3.29 8.19
C LEU A 439 22.96 2.13 7.23
N VAL A 440 22.77 0.90 7.71
CA VAL A 440 22.78 -0.31 6.89
C VAL A 440 21.34 -0.74 6.65
N TYR A 441 20.90 -0.72 5.41
CA TYR A 441 19.53 -1.06 5.03
C TYR A 441 19.51 -2.41 4.33
N VAL A 442 18.87 -3.40 4.95
CA VAL A 442 18.83 -4.80 4.51
C VAL A 442 17.42 -5.17 4.13
N ARG A 443 17.25 -5.81 2.97
CA ARG A 443 15.95 -6.27 2.49
C ARG A 443 16.00 -7.73 2.08
N ILE A 444 15.11 -8.53 2.66
CA ILE A 444 14.92 -9.95 2.29
C ILE A 444 13.41 -10.24 2.14
N PRO A 445 12.88 -10.37 0.92
CA PRO A 445 11.45 -10.56 0.69
C PRO A 445 10.98 -12.00 1.00
N THR A 446 11.80 -13.01 0.74
CA THR A 446 11.51 -14.43 1.04
C THR A 446 12.79 -15.13 1.51
N ASN A 447 12.67 -16.28 2.18
CA ASN A 447 13.82 -17.05 2.68
C ASN A 447 14.72 -17.63 1.58
N THR A 448 14.26 -17.64 0.33
CA THR A 448 15.03 -18.05 -0.85
C THR A 448 15.63 -16.90 -1.63
N ALA A 449 15.21 -15.65 -1.36
CA ALA A 449 15.69 -14.49 -2.10
C ALA A 449 17.09 -14.08 -1.65
N LYS A 450 17.87 -13.56 -2.59
CA LYS A 450 19.13 -12.90 -2.28
C LYS A 450 18.83 -11.58 -1.56
N ALA A 451 19.56 -11.30 -0.47
CA ALA A 451 19.46 -10.04 0.24
C ALA A 451 19.93 -8.86 -0.63
N SER A 452 19.18 -7.76 -0.60
CA SER A 452 19.67 -6.45 -1.05
C SER A 452 20.13 -5.65 0.17
N ILE A 453 21.28 -5.00 0.04
CA ILE A 453 21.96 -4.34 1.16
C ILE A 453 22.51 -3.00 0.66
N ARG A 454 22.14 -1.91 1.34
CA ARG A 454 22.69 -0.57 1.15
C ARG A 454 23.42 -0.12 2.42
N VAL A 455 24.49 0.64 2.26
CA VAL A 455 25.31 1.14 3.38
C VAL A 455 25.53 2.62 3.14
N MET A 456 24.89 3.44 3.97
CA MET A 456 24.78 4.88 3.74
C MET A 456 25.30 5.65 4.97
N PRO A 457 26.03 6.76 4.79
CA PRO A 457 26.22 7.70 5.89
C PRO A 457 24.87 8.31 6.28
N LEU A 458 24.60 8.43 7.58
CA LEU A 458 23.33 8.98 8.07
C LEU A 458 23.39 10.48 8.38
N GLY A 459 24.57 11.04 8.58
CA GLY A 459 24.79 12.46 8.90
C GLY A 459 25.92 13.08 8.08
N GLU A 460 25.80 14.39 7.83
CA GLU A 460 26.90 15.25 7.40
C GLU A 460 28.07 15.15 8.40
N GLN A 461 29.29 14.94 7.91
CA GLN A 461 30.50 14.80 8.74
C GLN A 461 30.98 16.13 9.31
#